data_AF-A0A0E3PGA4-F1
#
_entry.id   AF-A0A0E3PGA4-F1
#
_cell.length_a   1.000
_cell.length_b   1.000
_cell.length_c   1.000
_cell.angle_alpha   90.00
_cell.angle_beta   90.00
_cell.angle_gamma   90.00
#
_symmetry.space_group_name_H-M   'P 1'
#
loop_
_entity.id
_entity.type
_entity.pdbx_description
1 polymer ?
#
loop_
_entity_poly.entity_id
_entity_poly.type
_entity_poly.pdbx_seq_one_letter_code
_entity_poly.pdbx_strand_id
1 'polypeptide(L)'
;MDLRKAAILINFLLLITPVSASYAGDKPLQTVLHDKHQGALEFSLGDSRYSGELEHNKSYQVNFDIEPPAGSSVRVAKAYVYWVWSKKGLEGIYPKFNASLVHSGTVLPLQGGQMYTDTKGFVSRYDFFSGAHAFDLSEEISEPGTYSISLVNSAEDGSTFCVQGIGLLLVYEGSELPVIEYWINEGCDMLYAEYGIDPEMATTTAYFEGDINSENIATARLITVSPSGGYSSGTGARNRLYFNEKTGSIPVIGDIIQILFGGGKSWKNIYQTNETVQVALDERQVVTYLEPVENFVSIQDNGDYLLATNAILALEFKEPETPEEES
;
A
#
# COMPACT_ATOMS: atom_id res chain seq x y z
N MET A 1 -53.98 24.38 -30.74
CA MET A 1 -53.40 23.08 -31.13
C MET A 1 -51.93 23.15 -30.79
N ASP A 2 -51.59 22.55 -29.65
CA ASP A 2 -50.39 22.83 -28.84
C ASP A 2 -49.07 22.50 -29.51
N LEU A 3 -48.15 23.47 -29.49
CA LEU A 3 -46.74 23.25 -29.80
C LEU A 3 -46.10 22.42 -28.70
N ARG A 4 -45.81 21.17 -29.07
CA ARG A 4 -45.24 20.12 -28.25
C ARG A 4 -43.76 20.39 -27.92
N LYS A 5 -43.47 20.25 -26.63
CA LYS A 5 -42.26 19.64 -26.02
C LYS A 5 -40.91 20.30 -26.35
N ALA A 6 -40.49 21.20 -25.45
CA ALA A 6 -39.08 21.54 -25.27
C ALA A 6 -38.37 20.37 -24.56
N ALA A 7 -37.38 19.77 -25.22
CA ALA A 7 -36.42 18.86 -24.59
C ALA A 7 -35.22 19.70 -24.15
N ILE A 8 -35.02 19.85 -22.84
CA ILE A 8 -33.80 20.43 -22.27
C ILE A 8 -32.75 19.33 -22.26
N LEU A 9 -31.78 19.42 -23.15
CA LEU A 9 -30.58 18.60 -23.12
C LEU A 9 -29.62 19.19 -22.09
N ILE A 10 -29.60 18.64 -20.88
CA ILE A 10 -28.59 18.98 -19.87
C ILE A 10 -27.29 18.28 -20.28
N ASN A 11 -26.38 19.04 -20.86
CA ASN A 11 -25.00 18.61 -21.04
C ASN A 11 -24.35 18.54 -19.66
N PHE A 12 -24.22 17.34 -19.10
CA PHE A 12 -23.27 17.09 -18.02
C PHE A 12 -21.86 17.19 -18.60
N LEU A 13 -21.31 18.41 -18.59
CA LEU A 13 -19.86 18.58 -18.70
C LEU A 13 -19.28 18.04 -17.39
N LEU A 14 -18.83 16.78 -17.40
CA LEU A 14 -17.86 16.32 -16.43
C LEU A 14 -16.61 17.18 -16.64
N LEU A 15 -16.47 18.22 -15.81
CA LEU A 15 -15.20 18.89 -15.61
C LEU A 15 -14.29 17.86 -14.96
N ILE A 16 -13.60 17.09 -15.78
CA ILE A 16 -12.45 16.32 -15.35
C ILE A 16 -11.38 17.38 -15.06
N THR A 17 -11.35 17.90 -13.84
CA THR A 17 -10.18 18.62 -13.38
C THR A 17 -9.02 17.64 -13.51
N PRO A 18 -7.90 18.01 -14.15
CA PRO A 18 -6.72 17.17 -14.06
C PRO A 18 -6.47 16.95 -12.57
N VAL A 19 -6.43 15.68 -12.15
CA VAL A 19 -5.97 15.31 -10.81
C VAL A 19 -4.55 15.84 -10.72
N SER A 20 -4.43 17.05 -10.17
CA SER A 20 -3.15 17.74 -10.05
C SER A 20 -2.53 17.14 -8.82
N ALA A 21 -1.58 16.23 -9.01
CA ALA A 21 -0.74 15.77 -7.92
C ALA A 21 -0.19 16.99 -7.15
N SER A 22 -0.14 16.91 -5.83
CA SER A 22 0.06 18.13 -5.05
C SER A 22 0.81 17.95 -3.74
N TYR A 23 1.44 16.79 -3.52
CA TYR A 23 1.91 16.33 -2.20
C TYR A 23 0.81 16.15 -1.12
N ALA A 24 -0.44 16.44 -1.47
CA ALA A 24 -1.60 16.17 -0.64
C ALA A 24 -2.04 14.71 -0.83
N GLY A 25 -2.79 14.18 0.14
CA GLY A 25 -3.40 12.85 0.05
C GLY A 25 -4.58 12.80 -0.90
N ASP A 26 -4.31 13.02 -2.18
CA ASP A 26 -5.30 13.10 -3.26
C ASP A 26 -5.39 11.82 -4.10
N LYS A 27 -4.61 10.79 -3.75
CA LYS A 27 -4.60 9.46 -4.37
C LYS A 27 -4.76 8.33 -3.35
N PRO A 28 -5.93 8.25 -2.69
CA PRO A 28 -6.16 7.26 -1.63
C PRO A 28 -5.98 5.82 -2.12
N LEU A 29 -5.41 4.99 -1.25
CA LEU A 29 -5.23 3.56 -1.50
C LEU A 29 -6.59 2.88 -1.65
N GLN A 30 -6.71 1.98 -2.62
CA GLN A 30 -7.95 1.32 -2.97
C GLN A 30 -7.88 -0.16 -2.64
N THR A 31 -8.97 -0.74 -2.14
CA THR A 31 -9.08 -2.18 -1.94
C THR A 31 -9.05 -2.90 -3.27
N VAL A 32 -8.04 -3.75 -3.47
CA VAL A 32 -7.92 -4.59 -4.67
C VAL A 32 -8.30 -6.04 -4.40
N LEU A 33 -8.25 -6.47 -3.13
CA LEU A 33 -8.63 -7.80 -2.71
C LEU A 33 -9.20 -7.77 -1.29
N HIS A 34 -10.32 -8.45 -1.11
CA HIS A 34 -10.95 -8.75 0.17
C HIS A 34 -11.46 -10.18 0.11
N ASP A 35 -11.11 -11.00 1.11
CA ASP A 35 -11.54 -12.40 1.19
C ASP A 35 -11.56 -12.88 2.65
N LYS A 36 -12.22 -14.02 2.86
CA LYS A 36 -12.37 -14.67 4.15
C LYS A 36 -12.30 -16.19 4.01
N HIS A 37 -11.31 -16.80 4.66
CA HIS A 37 -11.07 -18.24 4.61
C HIS A 37 -10.19 -18.70 5.78
N GLN A 38 -10.01 -20.02 5.95
CA GLN A 38 -9.04 -20.55 6.91
C GLN A 38 -7.62 -20.36 6.40
N GLY A 39 -6.81 -19.55 7.08
CA GLY A 39 -5.57 -19.07 6.50
C GLY A 39 -4.66 -18.30 7.46
N ALA A 40 -3.59 -17.77 6.89
CA ALA A 40 -2.65 -16.88 7.57
C ALA A 40 -2.13 -15.83 6.57
N LEU A 41 -1.63 -14.71 7.08
CA LEU A 41 -1.10 -13.62 6.25
C LEU A 41 0.27 -13.16 6.75
N GLU A 42 1.18 -12.95 5.81
CA GLU A 42 2.54 -12.47 6.04
C GLU A 42 2.93 -11.41 5.03
N PHE A 43 3.67 -10.39 5.48
CA PHE A 43 4.34 -9.43 4.60
C PHE A 43 5.83 -9.38 4.94
N SER A 44 6.68 -9.49 3.92
CA SER A 44 8.13 -9.45 4.07
C SER A 44 8.78 -8.48 3.08
N LEU A 45 9.88 -7.85 3.49
CA LEU A 45 10.77 -7.10 2.60
C LEU A 45 11.94 -7.95 2.08
N GLY A 46 12.02 -9.22 2.49
CA GLY A 46 13.14 -10.10 2.17
C GLY A 46 14.48 -9.49 2.59
N ASP A 47 15.48 -9.63 1.73
CA ASP A 47 16.79 -8.97 1.88
C ASP A 47 16.91 -7.63 1.14
N SER A 48 15.78 -6.93 0.96
CA SER A 48 15.71 -5.65 0.25
C SER A 48 16.73 -4.62 0.74
N ARG A 49 17.27 -3.87 -0.21
CA ARG A 49 18.15 -2.71 0.02
C ARG A 49 17.92 -1.64 -1.04
N TYR A 50 18.30 -0.40 -0.74
CA TYR A 50 18.29 0.65 -1.75
C TYR A 50 19.26 0.31 -2.88
N SER A 51 18.77 0.34 -4.13
CA SER A 51 19.59 -0.04 -5.29
C SER A 51 20.62 1.01 -5.69
N GLY A 52 20.41 2.27 -5.28
CA GLY A 52 21.00 3.41 -5.98
C GLY A 52 20.42 3.58 -7.38
N GLU A 53 21.00 4.47 -8.17
CA GLU A 53 20.54 4.73 -9.53
C GLU A 53 20.82 3.53 -10.46
N LEU A 54 19.77 2.93 -11.01
CA LEU A 54 19.87 1.84 -11.98
C LEU A 54 19.97 2.40 -13.39
N GLU A 55 21.16 2.30 -13.97
CA GLU A 55 21.42 2.55 -15.39
C GLU A 55 20.97 1.38 -16.28
N HIS A 56 20.94 1.60 -17.59
CA HIS A 56 20.65 0.56 -18.58
C HIS A 56 21.45 -0.73 -18.32
N ASN A 57 20.77 -1.89 -18.36
CA ASN A 57 21.32 -3.23 -18.09
C ASN A 57 21.87 -3.45 -16.66
N LYS A 58 21.69 -2.51 -15.73
CA LYS A 58 21.92 -2.78 -14.31
C LYS A 58 20.73 -3.49 -13.70
N SER A 59 21.04 -4.44 -12.82
CA SER A 59 20.04 -5.27 -12.15
C SER A 59 19.94 -4.98 -10.66
N TYR A 60 18.77 -5.25 -10.12
CA TYR A 60 18.48 -5.27 -8.70
C TYR A 60 17.71 -6.55 -8.37
N GLN A 61 18.04 -7.22 -7.26
CA GLN A 61 17.47 -8.51 -6.89
C GLN A 61 17.22 -8.55 -5.39
N VAL A 62 16.08 -9.14 -5.01
CA VAL A 62 15.68 -9.42 -3.63
C VAL A 62 15.34 -10.89 -3.50
N ASN A 63 15.75 -11.51 -2.41
CA ASN A 63 15.48 -12.88 -2.04
C ASN A 63 14.44 -12.94 -0.92
N PHE A 64 13.52 -13.90 -1.03
CA PHE A 64 12.50 -14.23 -0.05
C PHE A 64 12.58 -15.72 0.25
N ASP A 65 12.72 -16.06 1.52
CA ASP A 65 12.60 -17.44 1.99
C ASP A 65 11.16 -17.67 2.43
N ILE A 66 10.46 -18.57 1.74
CA ILE A 66 9.04 -18.82 1.93
C ILE A 66 8.85 -20.16 2.63
N GLU A 67 8.26 -20.11 3.82
CA GLU A 67 7.91 -21.29 4.63
C GLU A 67 6.42 -21.20 5.02
N PRO A 68 5.51 -21.77 4.22
CA PRO A 68 4.09 -21.81 4.55
C PRO A 68 3.84 -22.51 5.89
N PRO A 69 2.82 -22.08 6.68
CA PRO A 69 2.36 -22.81 7.84
C PRO A 69 2.10 -24.29 7.52
N ALA A 70 2.31 -25.18 8.50
CA ALA A 70 2.16 -26.61 8.29
C ALA A 70 0.77 -26.99 7.76
N GLY A 71 0.72 -27.78 6.68
CA GLY A 71 -0.53 -28.20 6.06
C GLY A 71 -1.27 -27.12 5.26
N SER A 72 -0.63 -25.98 4.99
CA SER A 72 -1.17 -24.90 4.18
C SER A 72 -0.51 -24.80 2.81
N SER A 73 -1.18 -24.10 1.89
CA SER A 73 -0.66 -23.70 0.58
C SER A 73 -0.77 -22.19 0.41
N VAL A 74 0.04 -21.62 -0.49
CA VAL A 74 -0.07 -20.22 -0.89
C VAL A 74 -1.35 -20.06 -1.72
N ARG A 75 -2.22 -19.15 -1.30
CA ARG A 75 -3.46 -18.78 -2.01
C ARG A 75 -3.28 -17.48 -2.79
N VAL A 76 -2.59 -16.52 -2.18
CA VAL A 76 -2.28 -15.22 -2.76
C VAL A 76 -0.80 -14.94 -2.59
N ALA A 77 -0.13 -14.54 -3.66
CA ALA A 77 1.20 -13.96 -3.60
C ALA A 77 1.24 -12.68 -4.43
N LYS A 78 1.59 -11.55 -3.79
CA LYS A 78 1.75 -10.26 -4.47
C LYS A 78 3.10 -9.66 -4.17
N ALA A 79 3.85 -9.33 -5.22
CA ALA A 79 5.11 -8.62 -5.09
C ALA A 79 4.96 -7.14 -5.43
N TYR A 80 5.57 -6.27 -4.63
CA TYR A 80 5.50 -4.82 -4.79
C TYR A 80 6.90 -4.25 -4.99
N VAL A 81 7.18 -3.78 -6.20
CA VAL A 81 8.43 -3.07 -6.50
C VAL A 81 8.26 -1.60 -6.17
N TYR A 82 8.98 -1.11 -5.18
CA TYR A 82 8.94 0.31 -4.78
C TYR A 82 10.06 1.08 -5.48
N TRP A 83 9.71 2.07 -6.30
CA TRP A 83 10.66 2.81 -7.11
C TRP A 83 10.47 4.32 -6.99
N VAL A 84 11.55 5.05 -7.21
CA VAL A 84 11.66 6.50 -6.98
C VAL A 84 12.68 7.10 -7.94
N TRP A 85 12.67 8.43 -8.11
CA TRP A 85 13.64 9.17 -8.93
C TRP A 85 13.67 8.72 -10.40
N SER A 86 12.55 8.26 -10.96
CA SER A 86 12.51 7.84 -12.37
C SER A 86 12.53 9.04 -13.31
N LYS A 87 13.57 9.09 -14.16
CA LYS A 87 13.90 10.27 -14.94
C LYS A 87 14.69 9.97 -16.22
N LYS A 88 14.67 10.94 -17.12
CA LYS A 88 15.61 11.10 -18.24
C LYS A 88 16.21 12.50 -18.20
N GLY A 89 17.45 12.61 -17.76
CA GLY A 89 18.04 13.93 -17.47
C GLY A 89 17.27 14.65 -16.35
N LEU A 90 16.51 15.70 -16.71
CA LEU A 90 15.66 16.45 -15.79
C LEU A 90 14.15 16.24 -16.05
N GLU A 91 13.79 15.36 -16.97
CA GLU A 91 12.40 15.00 -17.25
C GLU A 91 12.00 13.82 -16.37
N GLY A 92 10.90 13.94 -15.63
CA GLY A 92 10.26 12.83 -14.94
C GLY A 92 9.55 11.91 -15.92
N ILE A 93 9.79 10.60 -15.82
CA ILE A 93 9.21 9.60 -16.73
C ILE A 93 8.80 8.35 -15.94
N TYR A 94 8.03 7.47 -16.57
CA TYR A 94 7.79 6.13 -16.04
C TYR A 94 9.02 5.23 -16.25
N PRO A 95 9.37 4.39 -15.25
CA PRO A 95 10.50 3.48 -15.38
C PRO A 95 10.19 2.39 -16.41
N LYS A 96 11.23 1.95 -17.13
CA LYS A 96 11.18 0.78 -18.01
C LYS A 96 12.13 -0.27 -17.46
N PHE A 97 11.59 -1.43 -17.13
CA PHE A 97 12.37 -2.55 -16.64
C PHE A 97 11.75 -3.88 -17.07
N ASN A 98 12.59 -4.89 -17.12
CA ASN A 98 12.16 -6.29 -17.20
C ASN A 98 12.22 -6.87 -15.80
N ALA A 99 11.15 -7.55 -15.37
CA ALA A 99 11.08 -8.25 -14.11
C ALA A 99 11.10 -9.77 -14.35
N SER A 100 11.70 -10.52 -13.43
CA SER A 100 11.65 -11.98 -13.42
C SER A 100 11.60 -12.54 -12.01
N LEU A 101 10.91 -13.68 -11.87
CA LEU A 101 10.96 -14.52 -10.70
C LEU A 101 11.96 -15.65 -10.94
N VAL A 102 12.82 -15.91 -9.97
CA VAL A 102 13.83 -16.97 -10.02
C VAL A 102 13.56 -17.92 -8.87
N HIS A 103 13.39 -19.20 -9.18
CA HIS A 103 13.23 -20.25 -8.19
C HIS A 103 13.87 -21.54 -8.68
N SER A 104 14.67 -22.19 -7.83
CA SER A 104 15.34 -23.46 -8.14
C SER A 104 16.09 -23.49 -9.49
N GLY A 105 16.68 -22.35 -9.87
CA GLY A 105 17.43 -22.17 -11.13
C GLY A 105 16.57 -21.89 -12.37
N THR A 106 15.24 -21.97 -12.27
CA THR A 106 14.31 -21.55 -13.31
C THR A 106 14.11 -20.04 -13.25
N VAL A 107 14.16 -19.37 -14.41
CA VAL A 107 13.88 -17.94 -14.53
C VAL A 107 12.58 -17.76 -15.30
N LEU A 108 11.60 -17.15 -14.65
CA LEU A 108 10.28 -16.85 -15.21
C LEU A 108 10.15 -15.33 -15.42
N PRO A 109 10.06 -14.83 -16.66
CA PRO A 109 9.77 -13.44 -16.91
C PRO A 109 8.40 -13.07 -16.34
N LEU A 110 8.33 -12.00 -15.55
CA LEU A 110 7.07 -11.47 -15.05
C LEU A 110 6.49 -10.53 -16.10
N GLN A 111 5.26 -10.81 -16.51
CA GLN A 111 4.51 -9.97 -17.44
C GLN A 111 3.29 -9.37 -16.75
N GLY A 112 2.86 -8.21 -17.26
CA GLY A 112 1.79 -7.47 -16.61
C GLY A 112 2.25 -6.82 -15.31
N GLY A 113 1.28 -6.49 -14.47
CA GLY A 113 1.49 -5.75 -13.23
C GLY A 113 0.77 -4.41 -13.24
N GLN A 114 0.29 -4.02 -12.07
CA GLN A 114 -0.39 -2.75 -11.87
C GLN A 114 0.61 -1.71 -11.38
N MET A 115 0.81 -0.66 -12.17
CA MET A 115 1.64 0.48 -11.78
C MET A 115 0.76 1.52 -11.07
N TYR A 116 1.14 1.84 -9.84
CA TYR A 116 0.65 2.99 -9.10
C TYR A 116 1.75 4.04 -9.07
N THR A 117 1.41 5.29 -9.34
CA THR A 117 2.40 6.34 -9.50
C THR A 117 1.88 7.67 -9.04
N ASP A 118 2.80 8.42 -8.45
CA ASP A 118 2.56 9.78 -8.08
C ASP A 118 3.79 10.67 -8.30
N THR A 119 3.54 11.97 -8.30
CA THR A 119 4.53 12.98 -8.60
C THR A 119 4.32 14.17 -7.66
N LYS A 120 5.30 15.07 -7.65
CA LYS A 120 5.18 16.33 -6.91
C LYS A 120 4.03 17.19 -7.44
N GLY A 121 3.79 17.09 -8.75
CA GLY A 121 2.66 17.71 -9.46
C GLY A 121 2.69 19.24 -9.55
N PHE A 122 3.85 19.83 -9.29
CA PHE A 122 4.14 21.21 -9.67
C PHE A 122 5.56 21.34 -10.24
N VAL A 123 5.70 22.29 -11.16
CA VAL A 123 6.94 22.51 -11.91
C VAL A 123 8.10 22.80 -10.95
N SER A 124 9.08 21.91 -10.96
CA SER A 124 10.28 21.95 -10.12
C SER A 124 11.44 21.35 -10.91
N ARG A 125 12.69 21.68 -10.52
CA ARG A 125 13.89 21.11 -11.16
C ARG A 125 13.98 19.59 -11.05
N TYR A 126 13.30 19.01 -10.06
CA TYR A 126 13.33 17.58 -9.73
C TYR A 126 11.90 17.04 -9.55
N ASP A 127 11.01 17.29 -10.51
CA ASP A 127 9.68 16.67 -10.56
C ASP A 127 9.78 15.29 -11.23
N PHE A 128 10.35 14.33 -10.50
CA PHE A 128 10.53 12.96 -10.98
C PHE A 128 9.45 12.05 -10.42
N PHE A 129 9.15 10.99 -11.17
CA PHE A 129 8.07 10.10 -10.80
C PHE A 129 8.56 9.10 -9.75
N SER A 130 7.64 8.73 -8.87
CA SER A 130 7.81 7.62 -7.93
C SER A 130 6.56 6.75 -7.95
N GLY A 131 6.68 5.53 -7.43
CA GLY A 131 5.57 4.60 -7.50
C GLY A 131 5.82 3.23 -6.88
N ALA A 132 4.77 2.42 -6.96
CA ALA A 132 4.77 1.01 -6.67
C ALA A 132 4.32 0.24 -7.91
N HIS A 133 4.98 -0.88 -8.21
CA HIS A 133 4.55 -1.78 -9.28
C HIS A 133 4.18 -3.13 -8.65
N ALA A 134 2.90 -3.49 -8.70
CA ALA A 134 2.37 -4.71 -8.10
C ALA A 134 2.30 -5.84 -9.14
N PHE A 135 2.90 -6.98 -8.83
CA PHE A 135 2.82 -8.22 -9.61
C PHE A 135 1.98 -9.24 -8.83
N ASP A 136 1.07 -9.92 -9.52
CA ASP A 136 0.43 -11.13 -8.99
C ASP A 136 1.32 -12.32 -9.31
N LEU A 137 1.71 -13.05 -8.28
CA LEU A 137 2.61 -14.20 -8.33
C LEU A 137 1.92 -15.47 -7.80
N SER A 138 0.59 -15.43 -7.65
CA SER A 138 -0.17 -16.51 -7.00
C SER A 138 -0.12 -17.83 -7.79
N GLU A 139 0.15 -17.77 -9.10
CA GLU A 139 0.33 -18.96 -9.95
C GLU A 139 1.78 -19.47 -9.95
N GLU A 140 2.75 -18.62 -9.62
CA GLU A 140 4.19 -18.91 -9.70
C GLU A 140 4.81 -19.28 -8.34
N ILE A 141 4.22 -18.83 -7.23
CA ILE A 141 4.67 -19.14 -5.87
C ILE A 141 3.68 -20.13 -5.25
N SER A 142 4.01 -21.42 -5.33
CA SER A 142 3.13 -22.51 -4.88
C SER A 142 3.76 -23.44 -3.84
N GLU A 143 5.08 -23.41 -3.67
CA GLU A 143 5.82 -24.33 -2.80
C GLU A 143 6.81 -23.60 -1.89
N PRO A 144 7.25 -24.24 -0.79
CA PRO A 144 8.26 -23.65 0.08
C PRO A 144 9.62 -23.54 -0.63
N GLY A 145 10.39 -22.52 -0.29
CA GLY A 145 11.76 -22.36 -0.75
C GLY A 145 12.17 -20.91 -0.95
N THR A 146 13.36 -20.72 -1.50
CA THR A 146 13.90 -19.40 -1.79
C THR A 146 13.45 -18.94 -3.17
N TYR A 147 12.78 -17.79 -3.22
CA TYR A 147 12.38 -17.10 -4.44
C TYR A 147 13.15 -15.79 -4.55
N SER A 148 13.66 -15.48 -5.74
CA SER A 148 14.26 -14.18 -6.01
C SER A 148 13.45 -13.41 -7.03
N ILE A 149 13.19 -12.13 -6.75
CA ILE A 149 12.62 -11.20 -7.72
C ILE A 149 13.74 -10.33 -8.24
N SER A 150 13.96 -10.37 -9.56
CA SER A 150 15.01 -9.63 -10.25
C SER A 150 14.42 -8.60 -11.19
N LEU A 151 15.04 -7.43 -11.23
CA LEU A 151 14.69 -6.30 -12.08
C LEU A 151 15.90 -5.89 -12.88
N VAL A 152 15.72 -5.59 -14.16
CA VAL A 152 16.76 -5.03 -15.04
C VAL A 152 16.22 -3.80 -15.74
N ASN A 153 16.91 -2.65 -15.61
CA ASN A 153 16.53 -1.46 -16.36
C ASN A 153 16.71 -1.73 -17.88
N SER A 154 15.60 -1.66 -18.61
CA SER A 154 15.53 -1.97 -20.04
C SER A 154 15.53 -0.70 -20.92
N ALA A 155 15.64 0.49 -20.34
CA ALA A 155 15.68 1.74 -21.09
C ALA A 155 17.06 1.95 -21.75
N GLU A 156 17.08 2.00 -23.08
CA GLU A 156 18.31 2.26 -23.87
C GLU A 156 18.59 3.76 -24.09
N ASP A 157 17.70 4.64 -23.63
CA ASP A 157 17.72 6.07 -23.93
C ASP A 157 18.33 6.95 -22.82
N GLY A 158 19.07 6.31 -21.90
CA GLY A 158 19.72 6.97 -20.77
C GLY A 158 18.79 7.24 -19.59
N SER A 159 17.57 6.70 -19.60
CA SER A 159 16.64 6.81 -18.48
C SER A 159 17.10 5.98 -17.29
N THR A 160 16.95 6.53 -16.09
CA THR A 160 17.35 5.89 -14.83
C THR A 160 16.24 5.98 -13.79
N PHE A 161 16.29 5.10 -12.79
CA PHE A 161 15.42 5.11 -11.62
C PHE A 161 16.12 4.38 -10.48
N CYS A 162 15.63 4.55 -9.26
CA CYS A 162 16.10 3.78 -8.11
C CYS A 162 14.98 2.86 -7.62
N VAL A 163 15.36 1.71 -7.06
CA VAL A 163 14.48 0.78 -6.35
C VAL A 163 14.77 0.93 -4.87
N GLN A 164 13.73 1.18 -4.08
CA GLN A 164 13.83 1.32 -2.62
C GLN A 164 13.83 -0.05 -1.93
N GLY A 165 13.12 -1.00 -2.52
CA GLY A 165 13.01 -2.38 -2.08
C GLY A 165 11.91 -3.10 -2.86
N ILE A 166 11.76 -4.39 -2.59
CA ILE A 166 10.63 -5.19 -3.06
C ILE A 166 9.96 -5.80 -1.83
N GLY A 167 8.65 -5.62 -1.71
CA GLY A 167 7.84 -6.31 -0.70
C GLY A 167 7.17 -7.54 -1.30
N LEU A 168 6.94 -8.56 -0.48
CA LEU A 168 6.16 -9.74 -0.84
C LEU A 168 5.07 -9.95 0.22
N LEU A 169 3.82 -9.94 -0.22
CA LEU A 169 2.64 -10.30 0.57
C LEU A 169 2.23 -11.73 0.21
N LEU A 170 2.08 -12.57 1.23
CA LEU A 170 1.61 -13.94 1.11
C LEU A 170 0.35 -14.11 1.95
N VAL A 171 -0.67 -14.74 1.36
CA VAL A 171 -1.84 -15.24 2.08
C VAL A 171 -1.90 -16.74 1.85
N TYR A 172 -1.94 -17.49 2.94
CA TYR A 172 -2.00 -18.94 2.95
C TYR A 172 -3.44 -19.42 3.16
N GLU A 173 -3.73 -20.65 2.73
CA GLU A 173 -4.96 -21.36 3.03
C GLU A 173 -4.67 -22.76 3.59
N GLY A 174 -5.45 -23.21 4.58
CA GLY A 174 -5.29 -24.54 5.18
C GLY A 174 -6.41 -24.85 6.16
N SER A 175 -6.88 -26.10 6.18
CA SER A 175 -8.07 -26.49 6.97
C SER A 175 -7.87 -26.40 8.49
N GLU A 176 -6.63 -26.51 8.94
CA GLU A 176 -6.24 -26.47 10.35
C GLU A 176 -5.83 -25.05 10.80
N LEU A 177 -5.89 -24.06 9.91
CA LEU A 177 -5.59 -22.67 10.23
C LEU A 177 -6.85 -21.94 10.75
N PRO A 178 -6.67 -20.88 11.56
CA PRO A 178 -7.79 -20.06 11.99
C PRO A 178 -8.48 -19.41 10.78
N VAL A 179 -9.76 -19.08 10.93
CA VAL A 179 -10.45 -18.25 9.95
C VAL A 179 -9.87 -16.85 10.00
N ILE A 180 -9.42 -16.36 8.84
CA ILE A 180 -8.99 -14.98 8.65
C ILE A 180 -9.94 -14.24 7.71
N GLU A 181 -10.02 -12.93 7.88
CA GLU A 181 -10.63 -12.02 6.92
C GLU A 181 -9.68 -10.85 6.71
N TYR A 182 -9.41 -10.49 5.45
CA TYR A 182 -8.37 -9.52 5.15
C TYR A 182 -8.74 -8.61 3.98
N TRP A 183 -8.24 -7.38 4.04
CA TRP A 183 -8.34 -6.37 3.01
C TRP A 183 -6.94 -5.95 2.59
N ILE A 184 -6.69 -5.91 1.28
CA ILE A 184 -5.43 -5.46 0.71
C ILE A 184 -5.72 -4.19 -0.07
N ASN A 185 -5.30 -3.06 0.47
CA ASN A 185 -5.37 -1.78 -0.21
C ASN A 185 -4.02 -1.48 -0.87
N GLU A 186 -4.05 -1.14 -2.15
CA GLU A 186 -2.90 -0.79 -2.96
C GLU A 186 -3.04 0.63 -3.53
N GLY A 187 -1.91 1.27 -3.78
CA GLY A 187 -1.87 2.59 -4.39
C GLY A 187 -0.47 3.18 -4.39
N CYS A 188 -0.40 4.47 -4.68
CA CYS A 188 0.78 5.29 -4.45
C CYS A 188 0.31 6.73 -4.28
N ASP A 189 0.46 7.26 -3.07
CA ASP A 189 0.17 8.64 -2.72
C ASP A 189 1.44 9.27 -2.14
N MET A 190 1.95 10.31 -2.79
CA MET A 190 3.18 10.99 -2.43
C MET A 190 2.86 12.13 -1.46
N LEU A 191 3.18 11.96 -0.18
CA LEU A 191 2.82 12.90 0.86
C LEU A 191 4.02 13.71 1.32
N TYR A 192 3.87 15.03 1.34
CA TYR A 192 4.88 15.93 1.90
C TYR A 192 4.25 17.21 2.42
N ALA A 193 4.20 17.36 3.75
CA ALA A 193 3.70 18.54 4.47
C ALA A 193 4.71 19.71 4.41
N GLU A 194 5.09 20.07 3.19
CA GLU A 194 5.90 21.23 2.84
C GLU A 194 5.31 21.93 1.61
N TYR A 195 5.94 22.99 1.12
CA TYR A 195 5.52 23.71 -0.08
C TYR A 195 4.09 24.28 -0.03
N GLY A 196 3.60 24.60 1.18
CA GLY A 196 2.25 25.13 1.39
C GLY A 196 1.19 24.06 1.66
N ILE A 197 1.59 22.78 1.69
CA ILE A 197 0.78 21.66 2.16
C ILE A 197 0.98 21.53 3.66
N ASP A 198 -0.11 21.56 4.42
CA ASP A 198 -0.08 21.26 5.85
C ASP A 198 -0.23 19.75 6.09
N PRO A 199 0.05 19.26 7.31
CA PRO A 199 -0.05 17.82 7.60
C PRO A 199 -1.43 17.22 7.34
N GLU A 200 -2.49 18.00 7.48
CA GLU A 200 -3.84 17.49 7.25
C GLU A 200 -4.11 17.29 5.76
N MET A 201 -3.64 18.21 4.91
CA MET A 201 -3.63 17.99 3.47
C MET A 201 -2.70 16.84 3.06
N ALA A 202 -1.53 16.68 3.70
CA ALA A 202 -0.61 15.57 3.49
C ALA A 202 -1.03 14.29 4.24
N THR A 203 -2.33 13.99 4.25
CA THR A 203 -2.91 12.79 4.86
C THR A 203 -3.73 12.03 3.82
N THR A 204 -3.36 10.77 3.57
CA THR A 204 -4.15 9.87 2.73
C THR A 204 -4.91 8.87 3.60
N THR A 205 -6.07 8.40 3.13
CA THR A 205 -6.93 7.48 3.88
C THR A 205 -7.30 6.27 3.03
N ALA A 206 -7.23 5.09 3.64
CA ALA A 206 -7.65 3.84 3.05
C ALA A 206 -8.75 3.21 3.92
N TYR A 207 -9.81 2.72 3.28
CA TYR A 207 -10.98 2.16 3.96
C TYR A 207 -10.96 0.63 3.90
N PHE A 208 -11.53 -0.01 4.90
CA PHE A 208 -11.73 -1.44 5.01
C PHE A 208 -13.24 -1.69 5.11
N GLU A 209 -13.90 -1.79 3.94
CA GLU A 209 -15.35 -1.90 3.84
C GLU A 209 -15.85 -3.27 4.31
N GLY A 210 -16.96 -3.28 5.05
CA GLY A 210 -17.58 -4.49 5.55
C GLY A 210 -18.03 -4.34 7.00
N ASP A 211 -18.87 -5.29 7.42
CA ASP A 211 -19.36 -5.38 8.78
C ASP A 211 -18.43 -6.28 9.61
N ILE A 212 -17.89 -5.75 10.70
CA ILE A 212 -17.00 -6.50 11.61
C ILE A 212 -17.66 -6.63 12.97
N ASN A 213 -17.94 -7.87 13.40
CA ASN A 213 -18.28 -8.12 14.79
C ASN A 213 -16.99 -8.32 15.60
N SER A 214 -16.50 -7.26 16.24
CA SER A 214 -15.25 -7.26 17.01
C SER A 214 -15.24 -8.27 18.17
N GLU A 215 -16.40 -8.68 18.70
CA GLU A 215 -16.49 -9.70 19.75
C GLU A 215 -16.02 -11.08 19.27
N ASN A 216 -16.09 -11.35 17.97
CA ASN A 216 -15.68 -12.61 17.37
C ASN A 216 -14.21 -12.61 16.92
N ILE A 217 -13.51 -11.48 17.04
CA ILE A 217 -12.14 -11.31 16.58
C ILE A 217 -11.18 -11.62 17.73
N ALA A 218 -10.22 -12.51 17.48
CA ALA A 218 -9.14 -12.84 18.41
C ALA A 218 -8.01 -11.82 18.28
N THR A 219 -7.57 -11.56 17.05
CA THR A 219 -6.52 -10.58 16.75
C THR A 219 -6.85 -9.78 15.50
N ALA A 220 -6.28 -8.58 15.39
CA ALA A 220 -6.41 -7.74 14.20
C ALA A 220 -5.09 -7.04 13.95
N ARG A 221 -4.46 -7.35 12.82
CA ARG A 221 -3.17 -6.83 12.39
C ARG A 221 -3.39 -5.79 11.31
N LEU A 222 -2.91 -4.57 11.55
CA LEU A 222 -2.78 -3.53 10.54
C LEU A 222 -1.32 -3.50 10.08
N ILE A 223 -1.09 -3.73 8.79
CA ILE A 223 0.22 -3.61 8.15
C ILE A 223 0.16 -2.43 7.19
N THR A 224 1.12 -1.52 7.30
CA THR A 224 1.26 -0.40 6.35
C THR A 224 2.69 -0.35 5.82
N VAL A 225 2.80 -0.05 4.53
CA VAL A 225 4.09 0.05 3.85
C VAL A 225 4.25 1.45 3.29
N SER A 226 5.38 2.08 3.65
CA SER A 226 5.67 3.44 3.26
C SER A 226 7.13 3.60 2.81
N PRO A 227 7.40 3.48 1.49
CA PRO A 227 8.69 3.86 0.93
C PRO A 227 9.04 5.33 1.25
N SER A 228 10.32 5.59 1.52
CA SER A 228 10.85 6.87 2.03
C SER A 228 10.35 7.30 3.42
N GLY A 229 9.36 6.62 4.01
CA GLY A 229 8.87 6.92 5.34
C GLY A 229 9.97 6.86 6.39
N GLY A 230 10.13 7.93 7.18
CA GLY A 230 11.13 8.00 8.25
C GLY A 230 12.57 8.24 7.78
N TYR A 231 12.81 8.42 6.48
CA TYR A 231 14.11 8.83 5.96
C TYR A 231 14.30 10.34 6.20
N SER A 232 14.64 10.72 7.43
CA SER A 232 14.96 12.11 7.77
C SER A 232 16.48 12.29 7.84
N SER A 233 16.99 13.39 7.30
CA SER A 233 18.38 13.81 7.44
C SER A 233 18.68 14.31 8.87
N GLY A 234 18.56 13.41 9.86
CA GLY A 234 18.99 13.62 11.24
C GLY A 234 17.97 14.23 12.22
N THR A 235 16.68 14.31 11.89
CA THR A 235 15.65 14.90 12.80
C THR A 235 14.61 13.91 13.33
N GLY A 236 14.74 12.62 13.03
CA GLY A 236 13.80 11.57 13.44
C GLY A 236 12.54 11.59 12.56
N ALA A 237 11.81 10.49 12.57
CA ALA A 237 10.55 10.39 11.85
C ALA A 237 9.51 11.42 12.37
N ARG A 238 8.77 12.03 11.46
CA ARG A 238 7.72 13.05 11.61
C ARG A 238 6.50 12.66 10.78
N ASN A 239 5.99 11.46 11.01
CA ASN A 239 4.77 10.93 10.39
C ASN A 239 3.77 10.49 11.45
N ARG A 240 2.52 10.28 11.05
CA ARG A 240 1.48 9.75 11.94
C ARG A 240 0.64 8.70 11.23
N LEU A 241 0.16 7.76 12.03
CA LEU A 241 -0.81 6.76 11.62
C LEU A 241 -2.04 6.90 12.50
N TYR A 242 -3.21 6.87 11.89
CA TYR A 242 -4.50 6.89 12.56
C TYR A 242 -5.25 5.63 12.15
N PHE A 243 -5.82 4.91 13.10
CA PHE A 243 -6.72 3.79 12.83
C PHE A 243 -8.03 4.04 13.57
N ASN A 244 -9.11 4.23 12.82
CA ASN A 244 -10.43 4.65 13.32
C ASN A 244 -10.45 5.90 14.20
N GLU A 245 -9.32 6.60 14.35
CA GLU A 245 -9.25 7.87 15.07
C GLU A 245 -9.66 8.97 14.10
N LYS A 246 -10.86 9.49 14.29
CA LYS A 246 -11.36 10.65 13.53
C LYS A 246 -10.54 11.88 13.92
N THR A 247 -9.64 12.32 13.05
CA THR A 247 -8.93 13.59 13.18
C THR A 247 -9.85 14.75 12.80
N GLY A 248 -9.80 15.84 13.57
CA GLY A 248 -10.66 17.00 13.35
C GLY A 248 -10.12 18.00 12.33
N SER A 249 -10.95 18.27 11.31
CA SER A 249 -11.23 19.57 10.63
C SER A 249 -10.44 20.04 9.39
N ILE A 250 -10.93 19.71 8.18
CA ILE A 250 -10.74 20.51 6.95
C ILE A 250 -12.06 20.67 6.18
N PRO A 251 -12.27 21.80 5.46
CA PRO A 251 -13.58 22.22 4.99
C PRO A 251 -13.88 21.71 3.58
N VAL A 252 -14.93 20.90 3.40
CA VAL A 252 -15.60 20.76 2.10
C VAL A 252 -17.11 20.70 2.29
N ILE A 253 -17.82 21.43 1.43
CA ILE A 253 -19.28 21.60 1.41
C ILE A 253 -19.98 20.25 1.28
N GLY A 254 -20.91 19.97 2.20
CA GLY A 254 -22.08 19.14 1.92
C GLY A 254 -22.01 17.67 2.35
N ASP A 255 -21.62 17.38 3.58
CA ASP A 255 -22.45 16.64 4.54
C ASP A 255 -21.70 16.47 5.87
N ILE A 256 -22.34 16.89 6.95
CA ILE A 256 -21.75 17.09 8.27
C ILE A 256 -21.95 15.81 9.08
N ILE A 257 -20.91 15.01 9.27
CA ILE A 257 -20.94 13.99 10.34
C ILE A 257 -19.76 14.21 11.27
N GLN A 258 -20.00 15.13 12.22
CA GLN A 258 -19.28 15.24 13.48
C GLN A 258 -19.85 14.19 14.43
N ILE A 259 -19.08 13.17 14.81
CA ILE A 259 -19.36 12.45 16.05
C ILE A 259 -18.06 12.26 16.82
N LEU A 260 -17.95 13.05 17.88
CA LEU A 260 -16.96 13.02 18.95
C LEU A 260 -17.19 11.82 19.87
N PHE A 261 -17.13 10.59 19.36
CA PHE A 261 -16.97 9.37 20.17
C PHE A 261 -16.37 8.30 19.26
N GLY A 262 -15.04 8.14 19.27
CA GLY A 262 -14.37 7.11 18.47
C GLY A 262 -13.47 6.26 19.36
N GLY A 263 -13.56 4.94 19.23
CA GLY A 263 -12.67 3.97 19.86
C GLY A 263 -11.30 3.88 19.19
N GLY A 264 -10.98 4.76 18.24
CA GLY A 264 -9.75 4.72 17.45
C GLY A 264 -8.45 5.05 18.19
N LYS A 265 -7.34 4.93 17.46
CA LYS A 265 -5.99 5.20 17.96
C LYS A 265 -5.08 5.85 16.93
N SER A 266 -4.21 6.74 17.42
CA SER A 266 -3.13 7.35 16.67
C SER A 266 -1.76 7.07 17.26
N TRP A 267 -0.78 7.03 16.37
CA TRP A 267 0.63 6.86 16.67
C TRP A 267 1.46 7.87 15.88
N LYS A 268 2.61 8.25 16.44
CA LYS A 268 3.53 9.23 15.86
C LYS A 268 4.87 8.57 15.63
N ASN A 269 5.58 9.02 14.60
CA ASN A 269 6.96 8.66 14.28
C ASN A 269 7.11 7.14 14.06
N ILE A 270 6.14 6.56 13.33
CA ILE A 270 5.98 5.12 13.19
C ILE A 270 6.86 4.54 12.07
N TYR A 271 7.01 5.26 10.96
CA TYR A 271 7.87 4.83 9.88
C TYR A 271 9.31 5.20 10.22
N GLN A 272 10.16 4.19 10.29
CA GLN A 272 11.59 4.33 10.55
C GLN A 272 12.35 3.49 9.53
N THR A 273 13.26 4.15 8.81
CA THR A 273 14.12 3.54 7.79
C THR A 273 15.57 3.94 8.03
N ASN A 274 16.49 3.36 7.28
CA ASN A 274 17.90 3.75 7.28
C ASN A 274 18.44 3.83 5.84
N GLU A 275 19.71 4.18 5.68
CA GLU A 275 20.32 4.35 4.36
C GLU A 275 20.35 3.05 3.53
N THR A 276 20.33 1.89 4.20
CA THR A 276 20.34 0.57 3.55
C THR A 276 18.94 0.16 3.11
N VAL A 277 17.92 0.36 3.95
CA VAL A 277 16.53 -0.04 3.67
C VAL A 277 15.64 1.20 3.73
N GLN A 278 15.21 1.68 2.57
CA GLN A 278 14.40 2.90 2.41
C GLN A 278 12.90 2.60 2.25
N VAL A 279 12.44 1.47 2.77
CA VAL A 279 11.02 1.09 2.82
C VAL A 279 10.64 0.86 4.27
N ALA A 280 9.74 1.69 4.79
CA ALA A 280 9.23 1.52 6.14
C ALA A 280 8.09 0.51 6.12
N LEU A 281 8.18 -0.49 7.01
CA LEU A 281 7.12 -1.46 7.28
C LEU A 281 6.69 -1.26 8.73
N ASP A 282 5.41 -0.96 8.94
CA ASP A 282 4.82 -0.85 10.27
C ASP A 282 3.69 -1.88 10.40
N GLU A 283 3.75 -2.68 11.46
CA GLU A 283 2.73 -3.67 11.81
C GLU A 283 2.24 -3.43 13.24
N ARG A 284 0.92 -3.40 13.43
CA ARG A 284 0.30 -3.14 14.74
C ARG A 284 -0.91 -4.00 15.00
N GLN A 285 -1.09 -4.36 16.27
CA GLN A 285 -2.35 -4.92 16.76
C GLN A 285 -3.36 -3.79 16.97
N VAL A 286 -4.53 -3.92 16.35
CA VAL A 286 -5.59 -2.89 16.34
C VAL A 286 -6.95 -3.41 16.79
N VAL A 287 -7.02 -4.64 17.31
CA VAL A 287 -8.28 -5.30 17.70
C VAL A 287 -9.13 -4.48 18.67
N THR A 288 -8.50 -3.76 19.60
CA THR A 288 -9.19 -2.91 20.59
C THR A 288 -9.79 -1.64 20.01
N TYR A 289 -9.45 -1.30 18.77
CA TYR A 289 -9.83 -0.07 18.09
C TYR A 289 -10.73 -0.34 16.88
N LEU A 290 -11.09 -1.60 16.63
CA LEU A 290 -12.03 -1.97 15.58
C LEU A 290 -13.41 -1.38 15.85
N GLU A 291 -14.00 -0.82 14.81
CA GLU A 291 -15.37 -0.35 14.82
C GLU A 291 -16.26 -1.38 14.08
N PRO A 292 -17.59 -1.42 14.33
CA PRO A 292 -18.46 -2.38 13.67
C PRO A 292 -18.55 -2.20 12.15
N VAL A 293 -18.38 -0.96 11.68
CA VAL A 293 -18.48 -0.57 10.27
C VAL A 293 -17.49 0.56 9.98
N GLU A 294 -17.22 0.80 8.70
CA GLU A 294 -16.42 1.94 8.22
C GLU A 294 -15.02 2.03 8.85
N ASN A 295 -14.34 0.88 8.99
CA ASN A 295 -12.97 0.88 9.49
C ASN A 295 -12.05 1.56 8.47
N PHE A 296 -11.09 2.35 8.95
CA PHE A 296 -10.15 3.06 8.09
C PHE A 296 -8.80 3.25 8.75
N VAL A 297 -7.79 3.46 7.91
CA VAL A 297 -6.47 3.92 8.31
C VAL A 297 -6.11 5.19 7.55
N SER A 298 -5.55 6.17 8.25
CA SER A 298 -4.98 7.36 7.63
C SER A 298 -3.48 7.45 7.89
N ILE A 299 -2.72 7.69 6.82
CA ILE A 299 -1.27 7.88 6.83
C ILE A 299 -0.99 9.35 6.58
N GLN A 300 -0.27 9.99 7.50
CA GLN A 300 0.04 11.42 7.46
C GLN A 300 1.54 11.67 7.43
N ASP A 301 1.97 12.53 6.53
CA ASP A 301 3.27 13.20 6.61
C ASP A 301 3.20 14.48 7.46
N ASN A 302 4.27 14.78 8.19
CA ASN A 302 4.44 16.03 8.93
C ASN A 302 5.89 16.54 8.76
N GLY A 303 6.39 16.48 7.52
CA GLY A 303 7.66 17.05 7.08
C GLY A 303 8.79 16.03 6.87
N ASP A 304 8.50 14.74 6.67
CA ASP A 304 9.48 13.71 6.33
C ASP A 304 9.61 13.47 4.82
N TYR A 305 8.52 13.68 4.08
CA TYR A 305 8.26 13.07 2.77
C TYR A 305 8.10 11.55 2.87
N LEU A 306 7.02 11.02 2.31
CA LEU A 306 6.78 9.58 2.23
C LEU A 306 5.89 9.21 1.06
N LEU A 307 5.96 7.95 0.63
CA LEU A 307 4.96 7.34 -0.24
C LEU A 307 4.07 6.46 0.62
N ALA A 308 2.75 6.59 0.52
CA ALA A 308 1.82 5.58 1.03
C ALA A 308 1.50 4.62 -0.11
N THR A 309 1.79 3.32 0.06
CA THR A 309 1.62 2.34 -1.03
C THR A 309 0.71 1.17 -0.69
N ASN A 310 0.75 0.71 0.57
CA ASN A 310 -0.05 -0.43 1.00
C ASN A 310 -0.63 -0.19 2.39
N ALA A 311 -1.88 -0.58 2.55
CA ALA A 311 -2.56 -0.70 3.84
C ALA A 311 -3.33 -2.01 3.85
N ILE A 312 -2.99 -2.90 4.78
CA ILE A 312 -3.53 -4.24 4.86
C ILE A 312 -4.11 -4.41 6.26
N LEU A 313 -5.39 -4.76 6.33
CA LEU A 313 -6.03 -5.17 7.59
C LEU A 313 -6.26 -6.67 7.51
N ALA A 314 -5.79 -7.41 8.50
CA ALA A 314 -5.99 -8.85 8.62
C ALA A 314 -6.59 -9.16 10.00
N LEU A 315 -7.75 -9.80 10.01
CA LEU A 315 -8.45 -10.23 11.21
C LEU A 315 -8.29 -11.74 11.35
N GLU A 316 -8.11 -12.20 12.58
CA GLU A 316 -8.15 -13.62 12.94
C GLU A 316 -9.35 -13.83 13.86
N PHE A 317 -10.23 -14.77 13.52
CA PHE A 317 -11.43 -15.08 14.28
C PHE A 317 -11.10 -16.01 15.45
N LYS A 318 -11.84 -15.85 16.55
CA LYS A 318 -11.81 -16.80 17.67
C LYS A 318 -12.24 -18.18 17.18
N GLU A 319 -11.65 -19.22 17.75
CA GLU A 319 -12.13 -20.58 17.56
C GLU A 319 -13.60 -20.68 18.04
N PRO A 320 -14.48 -21.39 17.31
CA PRO A 320 -15.83 -21.61 17.77
C PRO A 320 -15.80 -22.38 19.10
N GLU A 321 -16.54 -21.90 20.09
CA GLU A 321 -16.71 -22.63 21.35
C GLU A 321 -17.35 -23.99 21.05
N THR A 322 -16.60 -25.08 21.24
CA THR A 322 -17.17 -26.43 21.19
C THR A 322 -18.14 -26.55 22.36
N PRO A 323 -19.43 -26.85 22.15
CA PRO A 323 -20.35 -27.07 23.25
C PRO A 323 -19.80 -28.20 24.12
N GLU A 324 -19.60 -27.95 25.41
CA GLU A 324 -19.28 -29.03 26.36
C GLU A 324 -20.39 -30.08 26.23
N GLU A 325 -20.01 -31.32 25.90
CA GLU A 325 -20.92 -32.46 25.98
C GLU A 325 -21.38 -32.55 27.44
N GLU A 326 -22.62 -32.12 27.72
CA GLU A 326 -23.28 -32.37 28.99
C GLU A 326 -23.33 -33.88 29.21
N SER A 327 -22.44 -34.38 30.06
CA SER A 327 -22.34 -35.79 30.48
C SER A 327 -23.42 -36.18 31.48
#